data_AF-A0A4Z1G6C8-F1
#
_entry.id   AF-A0A4Z1G6C8-F1
#
_cell.length_a   1.000
_cell.length_b   1.000
_cell.length_c   1.000
_cell.angle_alpha   90.00
_cell.angle_beta   90.00
_cell.angle_gamma   90.00
#
_symmetry.space_group_name_H-M   'P 1'
#
loop_
_entity.id
_entity.type
_entity.pdbx_description
1 polymer ?
#
loop_
_entity_poly.entity_id
_entity_poly.type
_entity_poly.pdbx_seq_one_letter_code
_entity_poly.pdbx_strand_id
1 'polypeptide(L)'
;MDGNAASTPAEKEMQYQSNSGETKDDIMGEGRLDEGVSGERCGRSGCPNRFKKDAFNCKECQSQIYCSNVCAERHWPEHKLTCECLNYLLSIDMYPQRYHNNRPGHIMSCPARATFEDLYQALSLSLPCLRPIYRFYIFDRDQINGSISRFPRPNKIITGPKLDSSILDRHLDLWPLQEDSRQTSLIDILCKYPYKQSQKVIHYTCRDPTGQKAWQYIILFMERAPISPFLIMWSGASRCIEDYGKGQNCVTLKLAYEASEPTEEQRKLLSWYESIEDSKASREGINQALSRIRTSTRPSNTRSSHNEP
;
A
#
# COMPACT_ATOMS: atom_id res chain seq x y z
N MET A 1 -38.65 -45.11 -3.30
CA MET A 1 -39.04 -43.75 -3.76
C MET A 1 -37.85 -42.84 -3.47
N ASP A 2 -36.68 -43.14 -4.03
CA ASP A 2 -36.29 -42.89 -5.44
C ASP A 2 -36.35 -41.38 -5.70
N GLY A 3 -35.30 -40.63 -6.01
CA GLY A 3 -33.90 -40.92 -6.27
C GLY A 3 -33.17 -39.61 -6.65
N ASN A 4 -31.85 -39.68 -6.72
CA ASN A 4 -30.89 -38.90 -7.53
C ASN A 4 -31.16 -37.44 -7.94
N ALA A 5 -30.16 -36.57 -7.70
CA ALA A 5 -29.26 -36.15 -8.79
C ALA A 5 -28.10 -35.29 -8.23
N ALA A 6 -26.90 -35.86 -8.25
CA ALA A 6 -25.65 -35.12 -8.14
C ALA A 6 -25.27 -34.61 -9.54
N SER A 7 -25.07 -33.30 -9.67
CA SER A 7 -24.63 -32.67 -10.92
C SER A 7 -23.16 -32.28 -10.83
N THR A 8 -22.33 -33.01 -11.57
CA THR A 8 -20.94 -32.69 -11.92
C THR A 8 -20.89 -31.52 -12.90
N PRO A 9 -19.93 -30.58 -12.80
CA PRO A 9 -19.69 -29.60 -13.84
C PRO A 9 -18.74 -30.14 -14.90
N ALA A 10 -19.16 -29.99 -16.16
CA ALA A 10 -18.43 -30.41 -17.35
C ALA A 10 -17.14 -29.61 -17.57
N GLU A 11 -16.05 -30.33 -17.82
CA GLU A 11 -14.79 -29.81 -18.36
C GLU A 11 -15.02 -29.36 -19.81
N LYS A 12 -14.72 -28.09 -20.11
CA LYS A 12 -14.65 -27.60 -21.49
C LYS A 12 -13.23 -27.78 -22.00
N GLU A 13 -13.02 -28.82 -22.80
CA GLU A 13 -11.85 -28.98 -23.66
C GLU A 13 -11.74 -27.80 -24.63
N MET A 14 -10.56 -27.18 -24.63
CA MET A 14 -10.20 -26.07 -25.50
C MET A 14 -9.47 -26.65 -26.72
N GLN A 15 -10.21 -26.98 -27.79
CA GLN A 15 -9.63 -27.42 -29.06
C GLN A 15 -8.98 -26.23 -29.79
N TYR A 16 -7.66 -26.22 -29.84
CA TYR A 16 -6.88 -25.35 -30.72
C TYR A 16 -6.88 -25.94 -32.13
N GLN A 17 -7.60 -25.29 -33.06
CA GLN A 17 -7.50 -25.59 -34.48
C GLN A 17 -6.20 -24.99 -35.03
N SER A 18 -5.29 -25.85 -35.48
CA SER A 18 -4.12 -25.47 -36.27
C SER A 18 -4.51 -25.41 -37.75
N ASN A 19 -4.62 -24.20 -38.29
CA ASN A 19 -4.70 -23.99 -39.75
C ASN A 19 -3.29 -23.76 -40.30
N SER A 20 -2.72 -24.79 -40.91
CA SER A 20 -1.54 -24.69 -41.77
C SER A 20 -2.00 -24.50 -43.22
N GLY A 21 -2.00 -23.25 -43.69
CA GLY A 21 -2.13 -22.92 -45.10
C GLY A 21 -0.79 -22.41 -45.63
N GLU A 22 -0.08 -23.25 -46.38
CA GLU A 22 1.07 -22.88 -47.19
C GLU A 22 0.64 -22.03 -48.38
N THR A 23 1.26 -20.87 -48.55
CA THR A 23 1.45 -20.23 -49.85
C THR A 23 2.87 -19.67 -49.89
N LYS A 24 3.72 -20.31 -50.67
CA LYS A 24 5.00 -19.76 -51.14
C LYS A 24 4.67 -18.74 -52.21
N ASP A 25 5.21 -17.54 -52.10
CA ASP A 25 5.54 -16.71 -53.26
C ASP A 25 6.69 -15.75 -52.89
N ASP A 26 7.66 -15.72 -53.80
CA ASP A 26 8.91 -15.00 -53.76
C ASP A 26 8.71 -13.47 -53.81
N ILE A 27 9.24 -12.74 -52.82
CA ILE A 27 9.41 -11.28 -52.92
C ILE A 27 10.79 -10.89 -52.40
N MET A 28 11.54 -10.21 -53.28
CA MET A 28 12.89 -9.73 -53.08
C MET A 28 13.01 -8.79 -51.87
N GLY A 29 14.10 -8.98 -51.12
CA GLY A 29 14.40 -8.26 -49.89
C GLY A 29 14.60 -6.76 -50.08
N GLU A 30 13.68 -6.00 -49.49
CA GLU A 30 14.00 -4.69 -48.93
C GLU A 30 14.30 -4.90 -47.45
N GLY A 31 15.53 -4.59 -47.03
CA GLY A 31 15.96 -4.60 -45.65
C GLY A 31 15.21 -3.53 -44.84
N ARG A 32 14.00 -3.84 -44.41
CA ARG A 32 13.30 -3.09 -43.36
C ARG A 32 14.09 -3.29 -42.07
N LEU A 33 14.92 -2.30 -41.76
CA LEU A 33 15.47 -2.16 -40.43
C LEU A 33 14.28 -2.02 -39.47
N ASP A 34 14.08 -3.03 -38.64
CA ASP A 34 13.08 -3.05 -37.56
C ASP A 34 13.41 -1.91 -36.56
N GLU A 35 12.94 -0.70 -36.85
CA GLU A 35 13.10 0.53 -36.04
C GLU A 35 12.33 0.50 -34.69
N GLY A 36 11.96 -0.70 -34.21
CA GLY A 36 11.12 -0.86 -33.02
C GLY A 36 11.78 -1.50 -31.80
N VAL A 37 13.04 -1.96 -31.90
CA VAL A 37 13.68 -2.70 -30.81
C VAL A 37 14.44 -1.73 -29.91
N SER A 38 13.84 -1.31 -28.80
CA SER A 38 14.58 -0.61 -27.75
C SER A 38 15.74 -1.51 -27.28
N GLY A 39 16.93 -0.92 -27.13
CA GLY A 39 18.14 -1.64 -26.73
C GLY A 39 18.11 -2.17 -25.28
N GLU A 40 17.04 -1.90 -24.55
CA GLU A 40 16.91 -2.21 -23.15
C GLU A 40 16.52 -3.69 -22.94
N ARG A 41 17.13 -4.31 -21.93
CA ARG A 41 16.99 -5.75 -21.62
C ARG A 41 16.04 -5.96 -20.46
N CYS A 42 15.38 -7.12 -20.44
CA CYS A 42 14.61 -7.55 -19.29
C CYS A 42 15.41 -7.45 -17.99
N GLY A 43 14.81 -6.84 -16.96
CA GLY A 43 15.40 -6.65 -15.64
C GLY A 43 15.73 -7.91 -14.86
N ARG A 44 15.30 -9.08 -15.34
CA ARG A 44 15.64 -10.38 -14.74
C ARG A 44 16.97 -10.83 -15.33
N SER A 45 17.98 -10.92 -14.49
CA SER A 45 19.30 -11.47 -14.84
C SER A 45 19.17 -12.81 -15.56
N GLY A 46 19.83 -12.94 -16.71
CA GLY A 46 19.81 -14.16 -17.53
C GLY A 46 18.59 -14.33 -18.44
N CYS A 47 17.66 -13.36 -18.50
CA CYS A 47 16.58 -13.41 -19.49
C CYS A 47 17.09 -12.94 -20.87
N PRO A 48 16.99 -13.77 -21.93
CA PRO A 48 17.47 -13.39 -23.26
C PRO A 48 16.53 -12.42 -23.99
N ASN A 49 15.31 -12.23 -23.47
CA ASN A 49 14.29 -11.44 -24.14
C ASN A 49 14.57 -9.94 -24.02
N ARG A 50 14.51 -9.25 -25.16
CA ARG A 50 14.41 -7.79 -25.22
C ARG A 50 12.98 -7.34 -24.99
N PHE A 51 12.78 -6.05 -24.72
CA PHE A 51 11.45 -5.51 -24.58
C PHE A 51 10.68 -5.56 -25.90
N LYS A 52 9.43 -6.00 -25.81
CA LYS A 52 8.42 -5.72 -26.82
C LYS A 52 7.76 -4.38 -26.47
N LYS A 53 6.97 -3.81 -27.38
CA LYS A 53 6.20 -2.56 -27.13
C LYS A 53 5.36 -2.58 -25.84
N ASP A 54 5.05 -3.76 -25.29
CA ASP A 54 4.28 -3.96 -24.06
C ASP A 54 5.15 -4.46 -22.89
N ALA A 55 6.26 -3.77 -22.61
CA ALA A 55 7.11 -4.11 -21.47
C ALA A 55 6.38 -3.85 -20.14
N PHE A 56 6.63 -4.70 -19.14
CA PHE A 56 5.99 -4.64 -17.84
C PHE A 56 6.87 -3.92 -16.82
N ASN A 57 6.45 -2.74 -16.35
CA ASN A 57 7.16 -2.00 -15.31
C ASN A 57 6.75 -2.51 -13.92
N CYS A 58 7.71 -2.62 -13.01
CA CYS A 58 7.46 -2.87 -11.60
C CYS A 58 6.52 -1.80 -11.05
N LYS A 59 5.36 -2.19 -10.51
CA LYS A 59 4.38 -1.21 -10.01
C LYS A 59 4.80 -0.50 -8.73
N GLU A 60 5.83 -1.01 -8.06
CA GLU A 60 6.35 -0.45 -6.81
C GLU A 60 7.34 0.69 -7.08
N CYS A 61 8.38 0.44 -7.87
CA CYS A 61 9.41 1.44 -8.16
C CYS A 61 9.26 2.12 -9.51
N GLN A 62 8.49 1.55 -10.43
CA GLN A 62 8.36 1.97 -11.84
C GLN A 62 9.68 2.00 -12.63
N SER A 63 10.83 1.69 -12.00
CA SER A 63 12.15 1.72 -12.62
C SER A 63 12.58 0.39 -13.23
N GLN A 64 12.16 -0.74 -12.64
CA GLN A 64 12.53 -2.06 -13.15
C GLN A 64 11.54 -2.54 -14.20
N ILE A 65 12.02 -2.84 -15.41
CA ILE A 65 11.20 -3.24 -16.54
C ILE A 65 11.42 -4.72 -16.87
N TYR A 66 10.35 -5.44 -17.20
CA TYR A 66 10.36 -6.87 -17.48
C TYR A 66 9.71 -7.18 -18.83
N CYS A 67 10.16 -8.23 -19.52
CA CYS A 67 9.53 -8.67 -20.77
C CYS A 67 8.17 -9.37 -20.55
N SER A 68 7.83 -9.76 -19.31
CA SER A 68 6.59 -10.42 -18.96
C SER A 68 6.35 -10.39 -17.45
N ASN A 69 5.09 -10.59 -17.03
CA ASN A 69 4.76 -10.84 -15.62
C ASN A 69 5.56 -12.03 -15.07
N VAL A 70 5.74 -13.11 -15.84
CA VAL A 70 6.49 -14.30 -15.39
C VAL A 70 7.93 -13.95 -14.98
N CYS A 71 8.61 -13.09 -15.75
CA CYS A 71 9.96 -12.64 -15.40
C CYS A 71 9.97 -11.72 -14.17
N ALA A 72 8.95 -10.88 -14.01
CA ALA A 72 8.78 -10.07 -12.82
C ALA A 72 8.56 -10.93 -11.56
N GLU A 73 7.74 -12.01 -11.62
CA GLU A 73 7.49 -12.86 -10.43
C GLU A 73 8.75 -13.56 -9.99
N ARG A 74 9.51 -14.09 -10.95
CA ARG A 74 10.75 -14.81 -10.68
C ARG A 74 11.84 -13.90 -10.12
N HIS A 75 11.90 -12.65 -10.57
CA HIS A 75 12.87 -11.69 -10.05
C HIS A 75 12.41 -11.03 -8.75
N TRP A 76 11.12 -11.06 -8.42
CA TRP A 76 10.56 -10.35 -7.26
C TRP A 76 11.26 -10.66 -5.93
N PRO A 77 11.61 -11.92 -5.57
CA PRO A 77 12.30 -12.19 -4.30
C PRO A 77 13.64 -11.47 -4.13
N GLU A 78 14.35 -11.21 -5.24
CA GLU A 78 15.61 -10.48 -5.27
C GLU A 78 15.35 -8.97 -5.42
N HIS A 79 14.54 -8.58 -6.41
CA HIS A 79 14.20 -7.20 -6.67
C HIS A 79 13.54 -6.52 -5.47
N LYS A 80 12.69 -7.21 -4.70
CA LYS A 80 12.05 -6.64 -3.51
C LYS A 80 13.04 -6.15 -2.46
N LEU A 81 14.31 -6.58 -2.51
CA LEU A 81 15.37 -6.13 -1.61
C LEU A 81 15.98 -4.80 -2.07
N THR A 82 16.05 -4.57 -3.37
CA THR A 82 16.64 -3.37 -3.99
C THR A 82 15.59 -2.41 -4.57
N CYS A 83 14.32 -2.78 -4.56
CA CYS A 83 13.22 -2.00 -5.12
C CYS A 83 13.02 -0.71 -4.31
N GLU A 84 13.27 0.42 -4.98
CA GLU A 84 12.96 1.76 -4.48
C GLU A 84 11.45 2.01 -4.58
N CYS A 85 10.70 1.47 -3.63
CA CYS A 85 9.25 1.49 -3.66
C CYS A 85 8.70 2.89 -3.40
N LEU A 86 7.78 3.33 -4.26
CA LEU A 86 6.95 4.51 -4.04
C LEU A 86 6.15 4.39 -2.73
N ASN A 87 5.91 5.52 -2.07
CA ASN A 87 5.09 5.58 -0.86
C ASN A 87 3.64 5.20 -1.18
N TYR A 88 2.95 4.63 -0.20
CA TYR A 88 1.50 4.44 -0.22
C TYR A 88 0.79 5.72 0.20
N LEU A 89 -0.16 6.18 -0.61
CA LEU A 89 -1.11 7.21 -0.22
C LEU A 89 -2.34 6.54 0.40
N LEU A 90 -2.53 6.76 1.70
CA LEU A 90 -3.55 6.12 2.52
C LEU A 90 -4.60 7.15 2.93
N SER A 91 -5.88 6.85 2.74
CA SER A 91 -6.99 7.58 3.35
C SER A 91 -7.34 6.95 4.69
N ILE A 92 -7.56 7.76 5.73
CA ILE A 92 -7.80 7.34 7.11
C ILE A 92 -9.07 8.03 7.61
N ASP A 93 -10.12 7.25 7.79
CA ASP A 93 -11.45 7.72 8.21
C ASP A 93 -11.81 7.16 9.58
N MET A 94 -12.37 7.98 10.47
CA MET A 94 -12.87 7.50 11.76
C MET A 94 -14.22 6.80 11.59
N TYR A 95 -14.35 5.61 12.20
CA TYR A 95 -15.59 4.84 12.20
C TYR A 95 -16.45 5.17 13.44
N PRO A 96 -17.79 5.32 13.33
CA PRO A 96 -18.65 5.19 12.14
C PRO A 96 -18.88 6.52 11.41
N GLN A 97 -18.14 7.58 11.74
CA GLN A 97 -18.41 8.94 11.24
C GLN A 97 -18.42 9.06 9.71
N ARG A 98 -17.75 8.14 9.00
CA ARG A 98 -17.85 7.98 7.54
C ARG A 98 -19.29 8.01 6.98
N TYR A 99 -20.27 7.56 7.76
CA TYR A 99 -21.67 7.44 7.30
C TYR A 99 -22.55 8.64 7.64
N HIS A 100 -22.12 9.50 8.56
CA HIS A 100 -23.01 10.52 9.12
C HIS A 100 -22.53 11.95 8.88
N ASN A 101 -21.22 12.15 8.72
CA ASN A 101 -20.66 13.48 8.55
C ASN A 101 -19.72 13.45 7.34
N ASN A 102 -19.87 14.40 6.41
CA ASN A 102 -18.90 14.75 5.36
C ASN A 102 -17.59 15.32 5.98
N ARG A 103 -17.14 14.72 7.08
CA ARG A 103 -15.98 15.15 7.82
C ARG A 103 -14.76 14.66 7.05
N PRO A 104 -13.82 15.56 6.74
CA PRO A 104 -12.69 15.17 5.95
C PRO A 104 -11.84 14.13 6.68
N GLY A 105 -11.67 12.98 6.05
CA GLY A 105 -10.65 12.00 6.42
C GLY A 105 -9.23 12.59 6.35
N HIS A 106 -8.29 11.87 6.94
CA HIS A 106 -6.86 12.20 6.83
C HIS A 106 -6.28 11.48 5.62
N ILE A 107 -5.34 12.10 4.94
CA ILE A 107 -4.52 11.43 3.94
C ILE A 107 -3.10 11.30 4.49
N MET A 108 -2.47 10.15 4.30
CA MET A 108 -1.13 9.87 4.78
C MET A 108 -0.29 9.25 3.67
N SER A 109 0.86 9.85 3.36
CA SER A 109 1.92 9.21 2.57
C SER A 109 2.81 8.41 3.51
N CYS A 110 2.86 7.10 3.32
CA CYS A 110 3.62 6.18 4.14
C CYS A 110 4.61 5.38 3.28
N PRO A 111 5.89 5.26 3.66
CA PRO A 111 6.86 4.44 2.91
C PRO A 111 6.35 3.01 2.74
N ALA A 112 6.51 2.41 1.56
CA ALA A 112 5.98 1.07 1.32
C ALA A 112 6.58 0.00 2.23
N ARG A 113 7.83 0.19 2.64
CA ARG A 113 8.54 -0.70 3.57
C ARG A 113 8.34 -0.35 5.03
N ALA A 114 7.55 0.69 5.34
CA ALA A 114 7.20 0.99 6.72
C ALA A 114 6.48 -0.22 7.33
N THR A 115 6.86 -0.55 8.55
CA THR A 115 6.21 -1.59 9.34
C THR A 115 4.84 -1.12 9.83
N PHE A 116 3.99 -2.04 10.26
CA PHE A 116 2.74 -1.65 10.92
C PHE A 116 2.99 -0.97 12.27
N GLU A 117 4.15 -1.23 12.91
CA GLU A 117 4.59 -0.44 14.06
C GLU A 117 4.88 1.01 13.66
N ASP A 118 5.63 1.26 12.57
CA ASP A 118 5.90 2.61 12.07
C ASP A 118 4.59 3.35 11.73
N LEU A 119 3.65 2.65 11.08
CA LEU A 119 2.32 3.19 10.79
C LEU A 119 1.56 3.52 12.08
N TYR A 120 1.57 2.63 13.07
CA TYR A 120 0.96 2.89 14.38
C TYR A 120 1.56 4.12 15.05
N GLN A 121 2.89 4.24 15.10
CA GLN A 121 3.56 5.40 15.69
C GLN A 121 3.10 6.69 15.02
N ALA A 122 3.06 6.71 13.68
CA ALA A 122 2.55 7.84 12.94
C ALA A 122 1.08 8.16 13.22
N LEU A 123 0.21 7.15 13.24
CA LEU A 123 -1.20 7.30 13.60
C LEU A 123 -1.35 7.85 15.03
N SER A 124 -0.53 7.39 15.98
CA SER A 124 -0.59 7.82 17.38
C SER A 124 -0.23 9.29 17.59
N LEU A 125 0.68 9.83 16.75
CA LEU A 125 1.06 11.24 16.76
C LEU A 125 0.01 12.13 16.09
N SER A 126 -0.73 11.54 15.18
CA SER A 126 -1.58 12.21 14.21
C SER A 126 -3.06 12.24 14.60
N LEU A 127 -3.48 11.18 15.26
CA LEU A 127 -4.84 10.95 15.70
C LEU A 127 -4.88 11.10 17.22
N PRO A 128 -6.03 11.45 17.81
CA PRO A 128 -6.17 11.63 19.26
C PRO A 128 -5.96 10.34 20.10
N CYS A 129 -5.48 9.23 19.52
CA CYS A 129 -5.30 7.94 20.18
C CYS A 129 -3.82 7.65 20.55
N LEU A 130 -3.40 8.07 21.74
CA LEU A 130 -2.03 7.86 22.28
C LEU A 130 -1.89 6.60 23.17
N ARG A 131 -2.34 5.41 22.75
CA ARG A 131 -2.44 4.27 23.68
C ARG A 131 -1.86 2.96 23.15
N PRO A 132 -1.22 2.15 24.03
CA PRO A 132 -0.32 1.05 23.62
C PRO A 132 -1.04 -0.18 23.07
N ILE A 133 -2.35 -0.32 23.28
CA ILE A 133 -3.10 -1.49 22.81
C ILE A 133 -3.77 -1.14 21.48
N TYR A 134 -3.15 -1.61 20.41
CA TYR A 134 -3.65 -1.43 19.06
C TYR A 134 -3.70 -2.75 18.28
N ARG A 135 -4.61 -2.80 17.29
CA ARG A 135 -4.74 -3.91 16.36
C ARG A 135 -5.11 -3.40 14.98
N PHE A 136 -4.52 -4.00 13.95
CA PHE A 136 -4.90 -3.82 12.56
C PHE A 136 -5.55 -5.11 12.06
N TYR A 137 -6.81 -5.03 11.66
CA TYR A 137 -7.51 -6.12 11.00
C TYR A 137 -7.44 -5.90 9.50
N ILE A 138 -6.98 -6.91 8.77
CA ILE A 138 -6.78 -6.84 7.32
C ILE A 138 -7.88 -7.63 6.62
N PHE A 139 -8.59 -6.97 5.72
CA PHE A 139 -9.68 -7.54 4.95
C PHE A 139 -9.40 -7.43 3.45
N ASP A 140 -9.91 -8.38 2.68
CA ASP A 140 -10.13 -8.18 1.25
C ASP A 140 -11.34 -7.25 1.04
N ARG A 141 -11.27 -6.31 0.08
CA ARG A 141 -12.35 -5.36 -0.21
C ARG A 141 -13.62 -6.07 -0.63
N ASP A 142 -13.51 -7.20 -1.32
CA ASP A 142 -14.65 -8.03 -1.69
C ASP A 142 -15.43 -8.52 -0.47
N GLN A 143 -14.78 -8.67 0.69
CA GLN A 143 -15.43 -9.07 1.94
C GLN A 143 -16.24 -7.91 2.58
N ILE A 144 -15.89 -6.66 2.29
CA ILE A 144 -16.48 -5.46 2.93
C ILE A 144 -17.65 -4.88 2.14
N ASN A 145 -17.96 -5.44 0.96
CA ASN A 145 -19.15 -5.03 0.20
C ASN A 145 -20.48 -5.36 0.91
N GLY A 146 -20.46 -6.11 2.02
CA GLY A 146 -21.62 -6.36 2.87
C GLY A 146 -21.92 -5.26 3.89
N SER A 147 -23.08 -5.36 4.56
CA SER A 147 -23.42 -4.49 5.70
C SER A 147 -22.37 -4.62 6.80
N ILE A 148 -21.70 -3.51 7.14
CA ILE A 148 -20.59 -3.45 8.12
C ILE A 148 -21.02 -3.78 9.54
N SER A 149 -22.33 -3.91 9.81
CA SER A 149 -22.86 -4.38 11.09
C SER A 149 -22.23 -5.70 11.55
N ARG A 150 -21.67 -6.49 10.64
CA ARG A 150 -20.79 -7.62 10.95
C ARG A 150 -19.59 -7.59 10.02
N PHE A 151 -18.47 -7.06 10.50
CA PHE A 151 -17.21 -7.29 9.81
C PHE A 151 -17.03 -8.80 9.63
N PRO A 152 -16.66 -9.26 8.42
CA PRO A 152 -16.36 -10.66 8.17
C PRO A 152 -15.14 -11.07 9.00
N ARG A 153 -14.78 -12.35 8.97
CA ARG A 153 -13.53 -12.78 9.60
C ARG A 153 -12.34 -12.14 8.85
N PRO A 154 -11.44 -11.42 9.53
CA PRO A 154 -10.30 -10.80 8.86
C PRO A 154 -9.33 -11.86 8.36
N ASN A 155 -8.67 -11.58 7.23
CA ASN A 155 -7.64 -12.45 6.68
C ASN A 155 -6.41 -12.54 7.59
N LYS A 156 -6.04 -11.41 8.19
CA LYS A 156 -4.89 -11.27 9.09
C LYS A 156 -5.20 -10.30 10.21
N ILE A 157 -4.57 -10.52 11.35
CA ILE A 157 -4.57 -9.58 12.48
C ILE A 157 -3.11 -9.22 12.77
N ILE A 158 -2.78 -7.95 12.69
CA ILE A 158 -1.45 -7.44 13.01
C ILE A 158 -1.55 -6.69 14.33
N THR A 159 -0.74 -7.08 15.30
CA THR A 159 -0.75 -6.48 16.64
C THR A 159 0.63 -6.02 17.04
N GLY A 160 0.68 -5.07 17.97
CA GLY A 160 1.92 -4.73 18.66
C GLY A 160 2.56 -5.95 19.35
N PRO A 161 3.81 -5.80 19.83
CA PRO A 161 4.51 -6.84 20.57
C PRO A 161 3.62 -7.37 21.69
N LYS A 162 3.50 -8.70 21.80
CA LYS A 162 2.64 -9.36 22.79
C LYS A 162 2.89 -8.78 24.19
N LEU A 163 1.92 -8.04 24.74
CA LEU A 163 1.73 -8.02 26.18
C LEU A 163 1.40 -9.46 26.57
N ASP A 164 2.10 -9.98 27.58
CA ASP A 164 2.08 -11.37 28.03
C ASP A 164 0.84 -12.18 27.63
N SER A 165 1.09 -13.27 26.90
CA SER A 165 0.08 -14.20 26.37
C SER A 165 -0.75 -14.93 27.44
N SER A 166 -0.59 -14.59 28.72
CA SER A 166 -1.27 -15.24 29.84
C SER A 166 -2.76 -14.90 29.97
N ILE A 167 -3.28 -13.90 29.23
CA ILE A 167 -4.68 -13.45 29.31
C ILE A 167 -5.52 -13.84 28.07
N LEU A 168 -4.94 -14.52 27.07
CA LEU A 168 -5.71 -14.93 25.88
C LEU A 168 -6.37 -16.30 26.08
N ASP A 169 -7.69 -16.21 26.22
CA ASP A 169 -8.70 -17.25 26.39
C ASP A 169 -8.57 -18.43 25.40
N ARG A 170 -8.74 -19.65 25.91
CA ARG A 170 -8.39 -20.94 25.27
C ARG A 170 -9.43 -21.43 24.25
N HIS A 171 -9.67 -20.69 23.17
CA HIS A 171 -10.46 -21.19 22.04
C HIS A 171 -9.63 -21.23 20.75
N LEU A 172 -8.96 -22.36 20.52
CA LEU A 172 -7.76 -22.45 19.68
C LEU A 172 -7.94 -22.71 18.17
N ASP A 173 -9.12 -23.04 17.65
CA ASP A 173 -9.14 -23.64 16.30
C ASP A 173 -9.61 -22.74 15.15
N LEU A 174 -9.95 -21.47 15.39
CA LEU A 174 -10.47 -20.57 14.34
C LEU A 174 -9.96 -19.12 14.46
N TRP A 175 -8.75 -18.90 14.97
CA TRP A 175 -8.20 -17.54 15.00
C TRP A 175 -7.50 -17.18 13.67
N PRO A 176 -7.68 -15.95 13.16
CA PRO A 176 -6.89 -15.43 12.05
C PRO A 176 -5.40 -15.49 12.34
N LEU A 177 -4.57 -15.55 11.29
CA LEU A 177 -3.11 -15.48 11.44
C LEU A 177 -2.73 -14.16 12.13
N GLN A 178 -2.14 -14.28 13.32
CA GLN A 178 -1.65 -13.14 14.10
C GLN A 178 -0.19 -12.89 13.72
N GLU A 179 0.11 -11.68 13.28
CA GLU A 179 1.45 -11.26 12.87
C GLU A 179 1.96 -10.11 13.77
N ASP A 180 3.28 -10.04 13.94
CA ASP A 180 3.96 -8.99 14.69
C ASP A 180 4.05 -7.72 13.84
N SER A 181 3.56 -6.60 14.37
CA SER A 181 3.58 -5.30 13.69
C SER A 181 4.98 -4.80 13.34
N ARG A 182 6.02 -5.22 14.06
CA ARG A 182 7.42 -4.87 13.80
C ARG A 182 8.03 -5.65 12.65
N GLN A 183 7.45 -6.80 12.32
CA GLN A 183 7.96 -7.70 11.28
C GLN A 183 7.12 -7.63 10.00
N THR A 184 5.93 -7.05 10.09
CA THR A 184 5.00 -6.97 8.96
C THR A 184 5.07 -5.57 8.36
N SER A 185 5.44 -5.48 7.08
CA SER A 185 5.47 -4.21 6.36
C SER A 185 4.18 -3.95 5.58
N LEU A 186 3.95 -2.68 5.22
CA LEU A 186 2.82 -2.31 4.37
C LEU A 186 2.86 -3.00 3.01
N ILE A 187 4.06 -3.14 2.42
CA ILE A 187 4.22 -3.81 1.13
C ILE A 187 3.86 -5.30 1.21
N ASP A 188 4.12 -5.98 2.32
CA ASP A 188 3.73 -7.39 2.49
C ASP A 188 2.21 -7.59 2.51
N ILE A 189 1.46 -6.53 2.86
CA ILE A 189 0.00 -6.58 2.97
C ILE A 189 -0.70 -6.00 1.73
N LEU A 190 -0.28 -4.83 1.28
CA LEU A 190 -0.92 -4.06 0.21
C LEU A 190 -0.44 -4.49 -1.18
N CYS A 191 0.74 -5.10 -1.28
CA CYS A 191 1.28 -5.64 -2.52
C CYS A 191 1.34 -7.17 -2.46
N LYS A 192 0.36 -7.82 -3.11
CA LYS A 192 0.47 -9.26 -3.40
C LYS A 192 0.92 -9.42 -4.84
N TYR A 193 2.00 -10.18 -5.02
CA TYR A 193 2.47 -10.58 -6.35
C TYR A 193 1.61 -11.77 -6.86
N PRO A 194 1.19 -11.83 -8.15
CA PRO A 194 1.34 -10.81 -9.19
C PRO A 194 0.52 -9.58 -8.88
N TYR A 195 1.04 -8.39 -9.24
CA TYR A 195 0.56 -7.05 -8.88
C TYR A 195 -0.91 -6.77 -9.26
N LYS A 196 -1.83 -7.52 -8.68
CA LYS A 196 -3.20 -7.09 -8.46
C LYS A 196 -3.08 -6.14 -7.30
N GLN A 197 -3.35 -4.87 -7.57
CA GLN A 197 -3.45 -3.85 -6.54
C GLN A 197 -4.48 -4.39 -5.56
N SER A 198 -3.98 -4.96 -4.47
CA SER A 198 -4.83 -5.76 -3.62
C SER A 198 -5.72 -4.75 -2.95
N GLN A 199 -7.00 -4.83 -3.25
CA GLN A 199 -7.98 -3.93 -2.68
C GLN A 199 -8.15 -4.40 -1.24
N LYS A 200 -7.19 -4.07 -0.37
CA LYS A 200 -7.24 -4.37 1.04
C LYS A 200 -7.89 -3.22 1.76
N VAL A 201 -8.60 -3.55 2.82
CA VAL A 201 -9.07 -2.57 3.79
C VAL A 201 -8.40 -2.90 5.11
N ILE A 202 -7.83 -1.88 5.74
CA ILE A 202 -7.18 -2.00 7.02
C ILE A 202 -8.11 -1.35 8.05
N HIS A 203 -8.62 -2.12 9.00
CA HIS A 203 -9.38 -1.59 10.13
C HIS A 203 -8.43 -1.48 11.32
N TYR A 204 -8.11 -0.25 11.66
CA TYR A 204 -7.27 0.09 12.81
C TYR A 204 -8.16 0.29 14.03
N THR A 205 -7.84 -0.40 15.11
CA THR A 205 -8.53 -0.24 16.40
C THR A 205 -7.52 0.05 17.49
N CYS A 206 -7.86 1.00 18.35
CA CYS A 206 -7.10 1.37 19.54
C CYS A 206 -8.06 1.42 20.72
N ARG A 207 -7.71 0.79 21.84
CA ARG A 207 -8.55 0.72 23.03
C ARG A 207 -7.88 1.42 24.20
N ASP A 208 -8.67 2.18 24.96
CA ASP A 208 -8.26 2.69 26.26
C ASP A 208 -8.13 1.53 27.26
N PRO A 209 -7.01 1.41 28.02
CA PRO A 209 -6.87 0.43 29.10
C PRO A 209 -8.03 0.41 30.10
N THR A 210 -8.69 1.56 30.31
CA THR A 210 -9.87 1.66 31.20
C THR A 210 -11.14 1.05 30.61
N GLY A 211 -11.09 0.59 29.34
CA GLY A 211 -12.14 -0.16 28.68
C GLY A 211 -13.34 0.65 28.20
N GLN A 212 -13.40 1.96 28.49
CA GLN A 212 -14.60 2.76 28.25
C GLN A 212 -14.77 3.25 26.80
N LYS A 213 -13.66 3.45 26.07
CA LYS A 213 -13.71 3.95 24.69
C LYS A 213 -12.76 3.15 23.79
N ALA A 214 -13.30 2.70 22.65
CA ALA A 214 -12.54 2.11 21.57
C ALA A 214 -12.62 3.04 20.37
N TRP A 215 -11.46 3.47 19.89
CA TRP A 215 -11.34 4.22 18.65
C TRP A 215 -11.17 3.24 17.50
N GLN A 216 -11.84 3.52 16.40
CA GLN A 216 -11.84 2.68 15.22
C GLN A 216 -11.65 3.55 13.99
N TYR A 217 -10.76 3.14 13.11
CA TYR A 217 -10.46 3.83 11.88
C TYR A 217 -10.40 2.85 10.71
N ILE A 218 -10.87 3.29 9.56
CA ILE A 218 -10.74 2.57 8.31
C ILE A 218 -9.64 3.25 7.51
N ILE A 219 -8.65 2.46 7.10
CA ILE A 219 -7.51 2.90 6.32
C ILE A 219 -7.60 2.23 4.95
N LEU A 220 -7.61 3.06 3.90
CA LEU A 220 -7.77 2.65 2.52
C LEU A 220 -6.55 3.08 1.72
N PHE A 221 -6.01 2.16 0.93
CA PHE A 221 -5.02 2.52 -0.08
C PHE A 221 -5.72 3.28 -1.22
N MET A 222 -5.18 4.44 -1.58
CA MET A 222 -5.67 5.26 -2.69
C MET A 222 -4.77 5.07 -3.91
N GLU A 223 -3.51 5.50 -3.80
CA GLU A 223 -2.55 5.52 -4.91
C GLU A 223 -1.10 5.51 -4.41
N ARG A 224 -0.15 5.67 -5.33
CA ARG A 224 1.28 5.81 -5.01
C ARG A 224 1.67 7.28 -4.97
N ALA A 225 2.55 7.61 -4.03
CA ALA A 225 3.20 8.91 -3.98
C ALA A 225 4.71 8.74 -4.25
N PRO A 226 5.39 9.77 -4.81
CA PRO A 226 6.84 9.84 -4.87
C PRO A 226 7.52 9.39 -3.56
N ILE A 227 8.67 8.74 -3.71
CA ILE A 227 9.45 8.21 -2.60
C ILE A 227 9.78 9.35 -1.64
N SER A 228 9.45 9.16 -0.38
CA SER A 228 9.86 10.05 0.68
C SER A 228 10.26 9.22 1.89
N PRO A 229 11.41 9.51 2.53
CA PRO A 229 11.81 8.86 3.77
C PRO A 229 11.00 9.37 4.97
N PHE A 230 9.99 10.21 4.73
CA PHE A 230 9.11 10.77 5.74
C PHE A 230 7.69 10.24 5.55
N LEU A 231 7.04 10.00 6.68
CA LEU A 231 5.61 9.84 6.70
C LEU A 231 4.98 11.23 6.73
N ILE A 232 4.15 11.54 5.75
CA ILE A 232 3.52 12.86 5.63
C ILE A 232 2.04 12.67 5.84
N MET A 233 1.44 13.41 6.77
CA MET A 233 0.00 13.40 6.96
C MET A 233 -0.60 14.76 6.63
N TRP A 234 -1.67 14.73 5.84
CA TRP A 234 -2.53 15.86 5.52
C TRP A 234 -3.87 15.69 6.23
N SER A 235 -4.13 16.50 7.26
CA SER A 235 -5.41 16.55 7.99
C SER A 235 -6.40 17.45 7.28
N GLY A 236 -7.59 16.97 6.90
CA GLY A 236 -8.61 17.79 6.23
C GLY A 236 -8.78 17.56 4.72
N ALA A 237 -8.04 16.61 4.13
CA ALA A 237 -7.93 16.49 2.68
C ALA A 237 -9.08 15.76 1.95
N SER A 238 -10.03 15.09 2.64
CA SER A 238 -11.10 14.41 1.89
C SER A 238 -12.08 15.36 1.18
N ARG A 239 -12.30 16.58 1.69
CA ARG A 239 -13.09 17.59 0.97
C ARG A 239 -12.43 18.05 -0.34
N CYS A 240 -11.09 18.04 -0.41
CA CYS A 240 -10.36 18.41 -1.63
C CYS A 240 -10.61 17.44 -2.80
N ILE A 241 -10.94 16.18 -2.52
CA ILE A 241 -11.15 15.16 -3.55
C ILE A 241 -12.58 15.21 -4.10
N GLU A 242 -13.57 15.44 -3.22
CA GLU A 242 -14.99 15.46 -3.61
C GLU A 242 -15.43 16.83 -4.15
N ASP A 243 -15.09 17.93 -3.49
CA ASP A 243 -15.63 19.26 -3.85
C ASP A 243 -14.85 19.97 -4.98
N TYR A 244 -13.65 19.48 -5.32
CA TYR A 244 -12.75 20.15 -6.26
C TYR A 244 -12.48 19.37 -7.56
N GLY A 245 -13.24 18.33 -7.85
CA GLY A 245 -13.24 17.67 -9.17
C GLY A 245 -12.00 16.84 -9.48
N LYS A 246 -12.18 15.51 -9.53
CA LYS A 246 -11.32 14.53 -10.21
C LYS A 246 -9.81 14.60 -9.89
N GLY A 247 -9.37 14.15 -8.71
CA GLY A 247 -8.02 13.56 -8.46
C GLY A 247 -6.75 14.42 -8.64
N GLN A 248 -6.68 15.31 -9.64
CA GLN A 248 -5.55 16.17 -9.96
C GLN A 248 -5.13 17.08 -8.78
N ASN A 249 -6.07 17.45 -7.92
CA ASN A 249 -5.83 18.47 -6.91
C ASN A 249 -5.08 17.98 -5.67
N CYS A 250 -5.04 16.66 -5.40
CA CYS A 250 -4.19 16.14 -4.34
C CYS A 250 -2.71 16.25 -4.71
N VAL A 251 -2.38 16.06 -6.00
CA VAL A 251 -1.04 16.29 -6.54
C VAL A 251 -0.67 17.77 -6.43
N THR A 252 -1.58 18.68 -6.79
CA THR A 252 -1.34 20.13 -6.67
C THR A 252 -1.14 20.59 -5.22
N LEU A 253 -1.96 20.11 -4.28
CA LEU A 253 -1.80 20.41 -2.86
C LEU A 253 -0.49 19.83 -2.30
N LYS A 254 -0.14 18.62 -2.70
CA LYS A 254 1.16 18.01 -2.36
C LYS A 254 2.32 18.87 -2.87
N LEU A 255 2.29 19.24 -4.15
CA LEU A 255 3.30 20.11 -4.76
C LEU A 255 3.36 21.48 -4.08
N ALA A 256 2.22 22.00 -3.58
CA ALA A 256 2.18 23.23 -2.80
C ALA A 256 2.93 23.09 -1.46
N TYR A 257 2.72 21.99 -0.73
CA TYR A 257 3.41 21.72 0.54
C TYR A 257 4.90 21.40 0.36
N GLU A 258 5.27 20.77 -0.76
CA GLU A 258 6.66 20.42 -1.09
C GLU A 258 7.45 21.58 -1.71
N ALA A 259 6.78 22.62 -2.22
CA ALA A 259 7.45 23.78 -2.79
C ALA A 259 8.20 24.58 -1.72
N SER A 260 9.49 24.85 -1.96
CA SER A 260 10.27 25.79 -1.14
C SER A 260 9.71 27.21 -1.24
N GLU A 261 9.20 27.57 -2.41
CA GLU A 261 8.53 28.84 -2.70
C GLU A 261 7.22 28.59 -3.46
N PRO A 262 6.08 28.41 -2.77
CA PRO A 262 4.81 28.12 -3.41
C PRO A 262 4.33 29.30 -4.27
N THR A 263 3.81 28.98 -5.46
CA THR A 263 3.14 29.92 -6.36
C THR A 263 1.94 30.60 -5.67
N GLU A 264 1.40 31.67 -6.24
CA GLU A 264 0.25 32.35 -5.63
C GLU A 264 -0.98 31.43 -5.54
N GLU A 265 -1.22 30.59 -6.55
CA GLU A 265 -2.29 29.59 -6.53
C GLU A 265 -2.07 28.54 -5.45
N GLN A 266 -0.82 28.04 -5.31
CA GLN A 266 -0.44 27.13 -4.23
C GLN A 266 -0.59 27.78 -2.84
N ARG A 267 -0.22 29.06 -2.69
CA ARG A 267 -0.40 29.80 -1.42
C ARG A 267 -1.87 29.98 -1.06
N LYS A 268 -2.73 30.30 -2.04
CA LYS A 268 -4.19 30.38 -1.84
C LYS A 268 -4.75 29.02 -1.44
N LEU A 269 -4.31 27.95 -2.09
CA LEU A 269 -4.69 26.57 -1.78
C LEU A 269 -4.26 26.16 -0.36
N LEU A 270 -3.00 26.45 0.03
CA LEU A 270 -2.48 26.21 1.38
C LEU A 270 -3.23 27.03 2.43
N SER A 271 -3.42 28.33 2.19
CA SER A 271 -4.13 29.21 3.12
C SER A 271 -5.57 28.79 3.34
N TRP A 272 -6.28 28.41 2.27
CA TRP A 272 -7.61 27.85 2.38
C TRP A 272 -7.62 26.57 3.23
N TYR A 273 -6.67 25.66 2.97
CA TYR A 273 -6.55 24.39 3.67
C TYR A 273 -6.24 24.56 5.17
N GLU A 274 -5.30 25.44 5.52
CA GLU A 274 -4.86 25.71 6.89
C GLU A 274 -5.86 26.54 7.70
N SER A 275 -6.79 27.23 7.02
CA SER A 275 -7.86 27.98 7.66
C SER A 275 -8.98 27.11 8.24
N ILE A 276 -9.00 25.81 7.93
CA ILE A 276 -9.98 24.85 8.46
C ILE A 276 -9.64 24.57 9.93
N GLU A 277 -10.50 24.96 10.88
CA GLU A 277 -10.23 24.91 12.33
C GLU A 277 -9.77 23.55 12.87
N ASP A 278 -10.12 22.45 12.20
CA ASP A 278 -9.73 21.08 12.53
C ASP A 278 -8.30 20.68 12.05
N SER A 279 -7.59 21.53 11.28
CA SER A 279 -6.23 21.25 10.75
C SER A 279 -5.09 21.76 11.64
N LYS A 280 -5.35 22.11 12.92
CA LYS A 280 -4.38 22.72 13.85
C LYS A 280 -3.22 21.81 14.31
N ALA A 281 -2.93 20.71 13.63
CA ALA A 281 -1.62 20.06 13.76
C ALA A 281 -0.63 20.88 12.92
N SER A 282 0.15 21.77 13.56
CA SER A 282 1.11 22.59 12.82
C SER A 282 2.10 21.71 12.08
N ARG A 283 2.44 22.10 10.83
CA ARG A 283 3.51 21.50 10.02
C ARG A 283 4.77 21.24 10.84
N GLU A 284 5.10 22.17 11.73
CA GLU A 284 6.21 22.10 12.68
C GLU A 284 6.11 20.92 13.66
N GLY A 285 4.94 20.71 14.27
CA GLY A 285 4.73 19.65 15.26
C GLY A 285 4.82 18.25 14.65
N ILE A 286 4.30 18.07 13.43
CA ILE A 286 4.42 16.81 12.69
C ILE A 286 5.89 16.54 12.34
N ASN A 287 6.59 17.52 11.76
CA ASN A 287 8.00 17.39 11.41
C ASN A 287 8.89 17.12 12.63
N GLN A 288 8.61 17.76 13.77
CA GLN A 288 9.35 17.54 15.01
C GLN A 288 9.11 16.14 15.59
N ALA A 289 7.89 15.61 15.52
CA ALA A 289 7.60 14.25 15.99
C ALA A 289 8.28 13.20 15.08
N LEU A 290 8.26 13.39 13.77
CA LEU A 290 8.89 12.50 12.79
C LEU A 290 10.42 12.49 12.91
N SER A 291 11.05 13.63 13.25
CA SER A 291 12.50 13.68 13.48
C SER A 291 12.95 12.90 14.71
N ARG A 292 12.11 12.78 15.75
CA ARG A 292 12.39 11.97 16.95
C ARG A 292 12.34 10.46 16.68
N ILE A 293 11.54 10.01 15.72
CA ILE A 293 11.49 8.58 15.33
C ILE A 293 12.81 8.13 14.67
N ARG A 294 13.46 9.02 13.91
CA ARG A 294 14.75 8.75 13.23
C ARG A 294 15.92 8.52 14.19
N THR A 295 15.96 9.21 15.33
CA THR A 295 17.06 9.03 16.29
C THR A 295 16.96 7.71 17.04
N SER A 296 15.76 7.15 17.18
CA SER A 296 15.54 5.88 17.87
C SER A 296 15.77 4.63 16.99
N THR A 297 15.74 4.77 15.66
CA THR A 297 15.83 3.65 14.70
C THR A 297 17.21 3.49 14.05
N ARG A 298 18.21 4.31 14.41
CA ARG A 298 19.58 4.08 13.95
C ARG A 298 20.11 2.80 14.64
N PRO A 299 20.48 1.75 13.88
CA PRO A 299 21.08 0.57 14.48
C PRO A 299 22.39 0.99 15.16
N SER A 300 22.55 0.63 16.43
CA SER A 300 23.82 0.70 17.15
C SER A 300 24.80 -0.35 16.60
N ASN A 301 25.17 -0.21 15.33
CA ASN A 301 26.27 -0.95 14.73
C ASN A 301 27.55 -0.13 14.87
N THR A 302 28.10 -0.14 16.09
CA THR A 302 29.52 0.09 16.36
C THR A 302 30.04 -1.11 17.12
N ARG A 303 30.12 -2.27 16.44
CA ARG A 303 31.10 -3.28 16.81
C ARG A 303 32.43 -2.83 16.20
N SER A 304 33.19 -2.08 16.99
CA SER A 304 34.61 -1.86 16.74
C SER A 304 35.31 -3.22 16.80
N SER A 305 35.71 -3.74 15.65
CA SER A 305 36.69 -4.82 15.57
C SER A 305 38.07 -4.19 15.76
N HIS A 306 38.53 -4.10 17.00
CA HIS A 306 39.96 -4.02 17.27
C HIS A 306 40.58 -5.39 16.99
N ASN A 307 41.26 -5.51 15.86
CA ASN A 307 42.39 -6.42 15.73
C ASN A 307 43.63 -5.58 16.04
N GLU A 308 44.28 -5.83 17.16
CA GLU A 308 45.68 -5.48 17.36
C GLU A 308 46.57 -6.60 16.78
N PRO A 309 47.75 -6.26 16.23
CA PRO A 309 48.73 -7.24 15.75
C PRO A 309 49.44 -8.00 16.86
#